data_AF-A0A959C8P2-F1
#
_entry.id   AF-A0A959C8P2-F1
#
_cell.length_a   1.000
_cell.length_b   1.000
_cell.length_c   1.000
_cell.angle_alpha   90.00
_cell.angle_beta   90.00
_cell.angle_gamma   90.00
#
_symmetry.space_group_name_H-M   'P 1'
#
loop_
_entity.id
_entity.type
_entity.pdbx_description
1 polymer ?
#
loop_
_entity_poly.entity_id
_entity_poly.type
_entity_poly.pdbx_seq_one_letter_code
_entity_poly.pdbx_strand_id
1 'polypeptide(L)'
;KMLHFFVDIGIKDNLYYWTELKKGIKTYCELRKICPTLSCLNIGGGMPIRNSLGFEYDYPYMISEIVRLIKENCDDEGVPEPDIYSEFGKYTVGESGATIFSVIGKKQQNDAEQWYMLDNSLINTLPDSWGIKERFILLPVNHWNKEYQKVNIGGISCDNADYYNSEAHINQVYLPAYDESKDEPLYLGFFHTGAYQESLSGYGGLKHCLLPSPKHILIDKNYYGEFTDWEVFQEQDVDSMLRILGYDSPYAS
;
A
#
# COMPACT_ATOMS: atom_id res chain seq x y z
N LYS A 1 -29.12 -10.60 12.36
CA LYS A 1 -28.36 -9.96 13.44
C LYS A 1 -27.53 -8.77 12.96
N MET A 2 -26.91 -8.83 11.78
CA MET A 2 -26.09 -7.74 11.24
C MET A 2 -26.55 -7.35 9.83
N LEU A 3 -26.51 -6.05 9.52
CA LEU A 3 -26.52 -5.53 8.16
C LEU A 3 -25.09 -5.12 7.81
N HIS A 4 -24.60 -5.55 6.66
CA HIS A 4 -23.32 -5.13 6.11
C HIS A 4 -23.56 -4.37 4.80
N PHE A 5 -22.85 -3.27 4.61
CA PHE A 5 -22.74 -2.60 3.32
C PHE A 5 -21.33 -2.06 3.14
N PHE A 6 -20.94 -1.82 1.89
CA PHE A 6 -19.64 -1.32 1.51
C PHE A 6 -19.79 -0.25 0.44
N VAL A 7 -19.10 0.87 0.60
CA VAL A 7 -19.03 1.94 -0.41
C VAL A 7 -17.77 1.72 -1.23
N ASP A 8 -17.95 1.43 -2.52
CA ASP A 8 -16.90 1.01 -3.46
C ASP A 8 -15.72 1.99 -3.57
N ILE A 9 -15.98 3.29 -3.50
CA ILE A 9 -14.94 4.32 -3.59
C ILE A 9 -14.14 4.52 -2.28
N GLY A 10 -14.52 3.82 -1.21
CA GLY A 10 -14.01 4.00 0.15
C GLY A 10 -14.59 5.22 0.88
N ILE A 11 -14.14 5.41 2.12
CA ILE A 11 -14.50 6.53 2.98
C ILE A 11 -13.76 7.77 2.50
N LYS A 12 -14.52 8.79 2.09
CA LYS A 12 -14.00 10.09 1.64
C LYS A 12 -14.95 11.17 2.12
N ASP A 13 -14.40 12.30 2.55
CA ASP A 13 -15.22 13.48 2.86
C ASP A 13 -15.70 14.13 1.56
N ASN A 14 -16.73 13.53 0.95
CA ASN A 14 -17.38 14.04 -0.24
C ASN A 14 -18.87 13.69 -0.24
N LEU A 15 -19.63 14.42 -1.06
CA LEU A 15 -21.08 14.28 -1.12
C LEU A 15 -21.54 12.86 -1.48
N TYR A 16 -20.78 12.16 -2.32
CA TYR A 16 -21.12 10.81 -2.77
C TYR A 16 -21.08 9.82 -1.60
N TYR A 17 -19.96 9.77 -0.87
CA TYR A 17 -19.81 8.87 0.28
C TYR A 17 -20.90 9.11 1.33
N TRP A 18 -21.13 10.38 1.68
CA TRP A 18 -22.15 10.73 2.67
C TRP A 18 -23.57 10.36 2.23
N THR A 19 -23.84 10.40 0.92
CA THR A 19 -25.12 10.01 0.35
C THR A 19 -25.30 8.49 0.37
N GLU A 20 -24.29 7.72 -0.02
CA GLU A 20 -24.35 6.24 0.02
C GLU A 20 -24.43 5.71 1.45
N LEU A 21 -23.68 6.30 2.38
CA LEU A 21 -23.76 5.98 3.81
C LEU A 21 -25.20 6.19 4.34
N LYS A 22 -25.82 7.33 4.03
CA LYS A 22 -27.21 7.60 4.44
C LYS A 22 -28.21 6.59 3.89
N LYS A 23 -28.03 6.13 2.64
CA LYS A 23 -28.88 5.05 2.07
C LYS A 23 -28.71 3.76 2.85
N GLY A 24 -27.48 3.36 3.17
CA GLY A 24 -27.19 2.17 3.98
C GLY A 24 -27.82 2.24 5.38
N ILE A 25 -27.70 3.39 6.05
CA ILE A 25 -28.31 3.63 7.37
C ILE A 25 -29.84 3.57 7.29
N LYS A 26 -30.45 4.18 6.27
CA LYS A 26 -31.90 4.12 6.07
C LYS A 26 -32.38 2.68 5.92
N THR A 27 -31.69 1.88 5.11
CA THR A 27 -32.00 0.45 4.96
C THR A 27 -31.86 -0.30 6.29
N TYR A 28 -30.85 0.01 7.11
CA TYR A 28 -30.74 -0.53 8.46
C TYR A 28 -31.97 -0.21 9.31
N CYS A 29 -32.39 1.05 9.37
CA CYS A 29 -33.54 1.48 10.16
C CYS A 29 -34.84 0.80 9.72
N GLU A 30 -35.10 0.70 8.42
CA GLU A 30 -36.26 -0.01 7.86
C GLU A 30 -36.26 -1.49 8.25
N LEU A 31 -35.11 -2.17 8.14
CA LEU A 31 -34.97 -3.57 8.52
C LEU A 31 -35.08 -3.77 10.04
N ARG A 32 -34.58 -2.83 10.85
CA ARG A 32 -34.64 -2.89 12.32
C ARG A 32 -36.08 -2.88 12.83
N LYS A 33 -36.98 -2.14 12.17
CA LYS A 33 -38.42 -2.12 12.48
C LYS A 33 -39.10 -3.46 12.24
N ILE A 34 -38.69 -4.17 11.18
CA ILE A 34 -39.25 -5.47 10.79
C ILE A 34 -38.61 -6.61 11.59
N CYS A 35 -37.32 -6.50 11.89
CA CYS A 35 -36.51 -7.50 12.55
C CYS A 35 -35.83 -6.94 13.82
N PRO A 36 -36.50 -7.02 14.99
CA PRO A 36 -35.96 -6.54 16.26
C PRO A 36 -34.68 -7.24 16.74
N THR A 37 -34.22 -8.29 16.05
CA THR A 37 -32.96 -8.99 16.34
C THR A 37 -31.79 -8.50 15.48
N LEU A 38 -32.01 -7.58 14.53
CA LEU A 38 -30.96 -6.90 13.79
C LEU A 38 -30.35 -5.81 14.66
N SER A 39 -29.19 -6.01 15.28
CA SER A 39 -28.60 -5.06 16.25
C SER A 39 -27.24 -4.53 15.84
N CYS A 40 -26.68 -5.01 14.72
CA CYS A 40 -25.33 -4.65 14.29
C CYS A 40 -25.36 -4.02 12.90
N LEU A 41 -24.56 -2.97 12.73
CA LEU A 41 -24.33 -2.30 11.45
C LEU A 41 -22.84 -2.35 11.13
N ASN A 42 -22.49 -3.06 10.06
CA ASN A 42 -21.13 -3.12 9.53
C ASN A 42 -21.02 -2.19 8.32
N ILE A 43 -20.16 -1.17 8.44
CA ILE A 43 -19.95 -0.13 7.42
C ILE A 43 -18.86 -0.51 6.40
N GLY A 44 -18.31 -1.72 6.52
CA GLY A 44 -17.25 -2.24 5.66
C GLY A 44 -15.92 -1.53 5.86
N GLY A 45 -15.06 -1.65 4.85
CA GLY A 45 -13.75 -1.03 4.81
C GLY A 45 -13.76 0.39 4.23
N GLY A 46 -12.61 0.78 3.67
CA GLY A 46 -12.50 2.01 2.90
C GLY A 46 -11.93 3.21 3.65
N MET A 47 -11.62 3.10 4.95
CA MET A 47 -10.88 4.13 5.66
C MET A 47 -9.53 4.39 4.95
N PRO A 48 -9.23 5.63 4.53
CA PRO A 48 -8.09 5.90 3.68
C PRO A 48 -6.79 5.95 4.49
N ILE A 49 -5.65 5.81 3.82
CA ILE A 49 -4.31 6.07 4.37
C ILE A 49 -3.63 7.16 3.56
N ARG A 50 -2.68 7.85 4.18
CA ARG A 50 -1.92 8.88 3.50
C ARG A 50 -0.95 8.27 2.49
N ASN A 51 -1.06 8.65 1.22
CA ASN A 51 -0.14 8.20 0.16
C ASN A 51 0.76 9.33 -0.39
N SER A 52 0.65 10.52 0.19
CA SER A 52 1.44 11.71 -0.19
C SER A 52 1.69 12.58 1.04
N LEU A 53 2.82 13.25 1.09
CA LEU A 53 3.17 14.17 2.18
C LEU A 53 2.42 15.51 2.11
N GLY A 54 1.72 15.78 1.01
CA GLY A 54 1.05 17.07 0.78
C GLY A 54 -0.34 17.22 1.40
N PHE A 55 -0.87 16.19 2.06
CA PHE A 55 -2.21 16.25 2.67
C PHE A 55 -2.30 15.37 3.92
N GLU A 56 -3.25 15.69 4.79
CA GLU A 56 -3.60 14.90 5.97
C GLU A 56 -5.12 14.65 6.00
N TYR A 57 -5.53 13.49 6.52
CA TYR A 57 -6.93 13.16 6.74
C TYR A 57 -7.33 13.52 8.17
N ASP A 58 -8.48 14.17 8.32
CA ASP A 58 -9.10 14.37 9.63
C ASP A 58 -9.92 13.12 9.99
N TYR A 59 -9.22 12.07 10.45
CA TYR A 59 -9.85 10.83 10.89
C TYR A 59 -10.86 11.04 12.03
N PRO A 60 -10.55 11.84 13.09
CA PRO A 60 -11.52 12.14 14.14
C PRO A 60 -12.83 12.74 13.61
N TYR A 61 -12.75 13.71 12.69
CA TYR A 61 -13.93 14.29 12.06
C TYR A 61 -14.71 13.25 11.26
N MET A 62 -14.06 12.50 10.37
CA MET A 62 -14.75 11.51 9.54
C MET A 62 -15.48 10.46 10.38
N ILE A 63 -14.86 9.94 11.44
CA ILE A 63 -15.49 8.97 12.35
C ILE A 63 -16.63 9.62 13.12
N SER A 64 -16.43 10.85 13.62
CA SER A 64 -17.48 11.58 14.36
C SER A 64 -18.71 11.81 13.48
N GLU A 65 -18.53 12.17 12.22
CA GLU A 65 -19.61 12.37 11.26
C GLU A 65 -20.34 11.07 10.92
N ILE A 66 -19.63 9.95 10.74
CA ILE A 66 -20.26 8.63 10.55
C ILE A 66 -21.15 8.28 11.74
N VAL A 67 -20.62 8.40 12.97
CA VAL A 67 -21.37 8.10 14.19
C VAL A 67 -22.56 9.04 14.38
N ARG A 68 -22.37 10.34 14.12
CA ARG A 68 -23.43 11.36 14.17
C ARG A 68 -24.57 11.02 13.22
N LEU A 69 -24.26 10.68 11.97
CA LEU A 69 -25.25 10.32 10.96
C LEU A 69 -26.05 9.06 11.34
N ILE A 70 -25.36 8.02 11.85
CA ILE A 70 -26.04 6.81 12.32
C ILE A 70 -27.00 7.16 13.45
N LYS A 71 -26.54 7.95 14.42
CA LYS A 71 -27.35 8.35 15.57
C LYS A 71 -28.58 9.15 15.15
N GLU A 72 -28.41 10.23 14.40
CA GLU A 72 -29.51 11.10 13.96
C GLU A 72 -30.58 10.32 13.20
N ASN A 73 -30.18 9.44 12.29
CA ASN A 73 -31.14 8.64 11.52
C ASN A 73 -31.84 7.57 12.38
N CYS A 74 -31.18 7.01 13.39
CA CYS A 74 -31.83 6.08 14.33
C CYS A 74 -32.85 6.83 15.21
N ASP A 75 -32.48 8.02 15.70
CA ASP A 75 -33.35 8.88 16.50
C ASP A 75 -34.59 9.33 15.69
N ASP A 76 -34.40 9.77 14.44
CA ASP A 76 -35.48 10.19 13.53
C ASP A 76 -36.43 9.03 13.18
N GLU A 77 -35.89 7.84 12.98
CA GLU A 77 -36.68 6.65 12.63
C GLU A 77 -37.28 5.94 13.85
N GLY A 78 -36.93 6.36 15.06
CA GLY A 78 -37.41 5.78 16.33
C GLY A 78 -36.94 4.34 16.56
N VAL A 79 -35.73 4.00 16.14
CA VAL A 79 -35.13 2.67 16.30
C VAL A 79 -33.90 2.71 17.22
N PRO A 80 -33.60 1.62 17.97
CA PRO A 80 -32.39 1.57 18.77
C PRO A 80 -31.11 1.64 17.93
N GLU A 81 -30.11 2.37 18.41
CA GLU A 81 -28.80 2.49 17.78
C GLU A 81 -28.12 1.10 17.66
N PRO A 82 -27.42 0.80 16.55
CA PRO A 82 -26.69 -0.45 16.37
C PRO A 82 -25.34 -0.47 17.12
N ASP A 83 -24.84 -1.68 17.38
CA ASP A 83 -23.40 -1.91 17.51
C ASP A 83 -22.72 -1.70 16.15
N ILE A 84 -21.69 -0.85 16.10
CA ILE A 84 -20.99 -0.49 14.86
C ILE A 84 -19.77 -1.39 14.64
N TYR A 85 -19.65 -1.94 13.45
CA TYR A 85 -18.52 -2.74 12.98
C TYR A 85 -17.87 -2.07 11.78
N SER A 86 -16.54 -2.17 11.68
CA SER A 86 -15.75 -1.66 10.55
C SER A 86 -14.71 -2.67 10.11
N GLU A 87 -14.29 -2.59 8.85
CA GLU A 87 -13.33 -3.51 8.22
C GLU A 87 -12.15 -2.72 7.64
N PHE A 88 -11.57 -1.84 8.46
CA PHE A 88 -10.54 -0.87 8.04
C PHE A 88 -9.15 -1.49 7.81
N GLY A 89 -9.07 -2.55 7.01
CA GLY A 89 -7.83 -3.32 6.78
C GLY A 89 -6.66 -2.48 6.29
N LYS A 90 -6.80 -1.77 5.16
CA LYS A 90 -5.74 -0.90 4.61
C LYS A 90 -5.30 0.17 5.61
N TYR A 91 -6.24 0.72 6.40
CA TYR A 91 -5.93 1.71 7.43
C TYR A 91 -5.09 1.13 8.56
N THR A 92 -5.39 -0.10 8.99
CA THR A 92 -4.66 -0.75 10.10
C THR A 92 -3.23 -1.12 9.73
N VAL A 93 -2.97 -1.60 8.51
CA VAL A 93 -1.66 -2.15 8.13
C VAL A 93 -0.91 -1.32 7.10
N GLY A 94 -1.56 -0.34 6.46
CA GLY A 94 -0.98 0.40 5.34
C GLY A 94 0.36 1.04 5.68
N GLU A 95 0.43 1.72 6.83
CA GLU A 95 1.62 2.47 7.25
C GLU A 95 2.71 1.59 7.89
N SER A 96 2.46 0.31 8.14
CA SER A 96 3.40 -0.57 8.86
C SER A 96 4.53 -1.13 7.99
N GLY A 97 4.51 -0.87 6.68
CA GLY A 97 5.47 -1.43 5.72
C GLY A 97 6.25 -0.36 4.97
N ALA A 98 7.52 -0.66 4.71
CA ALA A 98 8.35 0.05 3.76
C ALA A 98 9.16 -0.94 2.92
N THR A 99 9.25 -0.69 1.62
CA THR A 99 10.05 -1.48 0.68
C THR A 99 11.29 -0.67 0.30
N ILE A 100 12.47 -1.19 0.62
CA ILE A 100 13.75 -0.52 0.38
C ILE A 100 14.44 -1.18 -0.81
N PHE A 101 14.90 -0.36 -1.75
CA PHE A 101 15.69 -0.79 -2.91
C PHE A 101 17.03 -0.07 -2.91
N SER A 102 18.05 -0.71 -3.44
CA SER A 102 19.31 -0.04 -3.81
C SER A 102 19.30 0.32 -5.30
N VAL A 103 19.87 1.48 -5.63
CA VAL A 103 20.13 1.85 -7.02
C VAL A 103 21.44 1.21 -7.45
N ILE A 104 21.35 0.24 -8.38
CA ILE A 104 22.49 -0.56 -8.85
C ILE A 104 23.14 -0.02 -10.11
N GLY A 105 22.49 0.92 -10.78
CA GLY A 105 22.98 1.46 -12.04
C GLY A 105 22.25 2.73 -12.44
N LYS A 106 22.97 3.61 -13.12
CA LYS A 106 22.39 4.77 -13.80
C LYS A 106 22.46 4.61 -15.32
N LYS A 107 21.43 5.09 -16.01
CA LYS A 107 21.41 5.14 -17.47
C LYS A 107 20.94 6.50 -17.95
N GLN A 108 21.85 7.23 -18.59
CA GLN A 108 21.49 8.42 -19.34
C GLN A 108 20.93 7.99 -20.70
N GLN A 109 19.63 8.15 -20.92
CA GLN A 109 18.99 7.79 -22.19
C GLN A 109 19.17 8.89 -23.24
N ASN A 110 19.10 10.15 -22.82
CA ASN A 110 19.34 11.37 -23.60
C ASN A 110 19.65 12.53 -22.65
N ASP A 111 19.88 13.74 -23.15
CA ASP A 111 20.26 14.92 -22.34
C ASP A 111 19.24 15.31 -21.25
N ALA A 112 17.99 14.85 -21.33
CA ALA A 112 16.91 15.21 -20.41
C ALA A 112 16.41 14.05 -19.53
N GLU A 113 16.84 12.81 -19.80
CA GLU A 113 16.32 11.59 -19.16
C GLU A 113 17.43 10.76 -18.51
N GLN A 114 17.52 10.88 -17.19
CA GLN A 114 18.32 10.03 -16.32
C GLN A 114 17.46 8.91 -15.74
N TRP A 115 17.94 7.67 -15.78
CA TRP A 115 17.27 6.51 -15.20
C TRP A 115 18.08 5.93 -14.06
N TYR A 116 17.41 5.64 -12.94
CA TYR A 116 17.95 4.89 -11.81
C TYR A 116 17.37 3.48 -11.84
N MET A 117 18.24 2.48 -11.93
CA MET A 117 17.88 1.07 -11.99
C MET A 117 17.94 0.46 -10.58
N LEU A 118 16.84 -0.16 -10.15
CA LEU A 118 16.72 -0.77 -8.83
C LEU A 118 17.17 -2.23 -8.81
N ASP A 119 17.61 -2.72 -7.66
CA ASP A 119 18.00 -4.12 -7.41
C ASP A 119 16.86 -5.15 -7.39
N ASN A 120 15.64 -4.78 -7.80
CA ASN A 120 14.53 -5.71 -7.96
C ASN A 120 13.51 -5.15 -8.98
N SER A 121 12.36 -5.79 -9.12
CA SER A 121 11.26 -5.37 -9.97
C SER A 121 10.12 -4.75 -9.16
N LEU A 122 9.65 -3.59 -9.61
CA LEU A 122 8.50 -2.87 -9.05
C LEU A 122 7.21 -3.64 -9.32
N ILE A 123 7.10 -4.35 -10.45
CA ILE A 123 5.95 -5.23 -10.75
C ILE A 123 5.82 -6.31 -9.68
N ASN A 124 6.95 -6.92 -9.29
CA ASN A 124 6.96 -8.01 -8.32
C ASN A 124 6.76 -7.53 -6.88
N THR A 125 7.40 -6.42 -6.48
CA THR A 125 7.47 -6.00 -5.08
C THR A 125 6.47 -4.89 -4.72
N LEU A 126 5.98 -4.15 -5.71
CA LEU A 126 4.96 -3.10 -5.57
C LEU A 126 3.86 -3.28 -6.63
N PRO A 127 3.14 -4.41 -6.64
CA PRO A 127 2.19 -4.77 -7.69
C PRO A 127 1.09 -3.72 -7.89
N ASP A 128 0.65 -3.00 -6.85
CA ASP A 128 -0.37 -1.96 -7.02
C ASP A 128 0.13 -0.74 -7.82
N SER A 129 1.44 -0.46 -7.80
CA SER A 129 2.04 0.60 -8.63
C SER A 129 1.91 0.31 -10.12
N TRP A 130 1.99 -0.97 -10.48
CA TRP A 130 1.83 -1.46 -11.84
C TRP A 130 0.35 -1.68 -12.20
N GLY A 131 -0.39 -2.40 -11.36
CA GLY A 131 -1.74 -2.88 -11.64
C GLY A 131 -2.83 -1.81 -11.57
N ILE A 132 -2.76 -0.90 -10.59
CA ILE A 132 -3.78 0.15 -10.38
C ILE A 132 -3.20 1.56 -10.32
N LYS A 133 -1.89 1.71 -10.61
CA LYS A 133 -1.17 2.99 -10.60
C LYS A 133 -1.21 3.67 -9.22
N GLU A 134 -1.22 2.88 -8.16
CA GLU A 134 -1.13 3.39 -6.79
C GLU A 134 0.20 4.14 -6.60
N ARG A 135 0.14 5.27 -5.89
CA ARG A 135 1.33 6.02 -5.49
C ARG A 135 1.69 5.70 -4.05
N PHE A 136 2.98 5.50 -3.84
CA PHE A 136 3.59 5.39 -2.52
C PHE A 136 4.42 6.63 -2.22
N ILE A 137 4.63 6.87 -0.93
CA ILE A 137 5.58 7.89 -0.48
C ILE A 137 6.98 7.38 -0.83
N LEU A 138 7.65 8.06 -1.75
CA LEU A 138 9.00 7.74 -2.19
C LEU A 138 9.98 8.76 -1.60
N LEU A 139 10.95 8.28 -0.83
CA LEU A 139 12.03 9.13 -0.28
C LEU A 139 13.39 8.44 -0.44
N PRO A 140 14.47 9.20 -0.69
CA PRO A 140 15.81 8.66 -0.54
C PRO A 140 16.07 8.34 0.94
N VAL A 141 16.69 7.21 1.23
CA VAL A 141 17.05 6.80 2.59
C VAL A 141 18.36 7.48 3.04
N ASN A 142 19.25 7.74 2.09
CA ASN A 142 20.54 8.41 2.31
C ASN A 142 20.79 9.54 1.28
N HIS A 143 21.97 10.19 1.36
CA HIS A 143 22.39 11.27 0.46
C HIS A 143 21.53 12.54 0.47
N TRP A 144 20.83 12.85 1.56
CA TRP A 144 19.90 13.99 1.62
C TRP A 144 20.55 15.37 1.39
N ASN A 145 21.86 15.48 1.65
CA ASN A 145 22.61 16.71 1.50
C ASN A 145 23.18 16.91 0.08
N LYS A 146 22.93 15.98 -0.85
CA LYS A 146 23.39 16.10 -2.23
C LYS A 146 22.41 16.90 -3.07
N GLU A 147 22.89 17.38 -4.22
CA GLU A 147 22.04 18.01 -5.21
C GLU A 147 21.03 16.99 -5.76
N TYR A 148 19.79 17.42 -5.94
CA TYR A 148 18.73 16.58 -6.48
C TYR A 148 18.60 16.82 -7.98
N GLN A 149 18.44 15.75 -8.73
CA GLN A 149 18.19 15.79 -10.17
C GLN A 149 16.91 15.06 -10.51
N LYS A 150 16.31 15.43 -11.63
CA LYS A 150 15.15 14.73 -12.18
C LYS A 150 15.57 13.34 -12.64
N VAL A 151 14.85 12.31 -12.22
CA VAL A 151 15.13 10.92 -12.60
C VAL A 151 13.84 10.14 -12.88
N ASN A 152 13.99 9.11 -13.72
CA ASN A 152 13.04 8.02 -13.88
C ASN A 152 13.55 6.81 -13.09
N ILE A 153 12.66 5.97 -12.58
CA ILE A 153 13.01 4.79 -11.79
C ILE A 153 12.53 3.55 -12.54
N GLY A 154 13.44 2.63 -12.80
CA GLY A 154 13.16 1.34 -13.45
C GLY A 154 13.60 0.16 -12.60
N GLY A 155 12.86 -0.93 -12.66
CA GLY A 155 13.29 -2.23 -12.14
C GLY A 155 14.16 -3.01 -13.13
N ILE A 156 14.68 -4.14 -12.69
CA ILE A 156 15.58 -5.01 -13.49
C ILE A 156 14.86 -6.09 -14.30
N SER A 157 13.53 -6.16 -14.27
CA SER A 157 12.84 -7.14 -15.11
C SER A 157 12.96 -6.81 -16.60
N CYS A 158 12.64 -7.78 -17.45
CA CYS A 158 12.65 -7.58 -18.90
C CYS A 158 11.38 -6.89 -19.43
N ASP A 159 10.41 -6.58 -18.55
CA ASP A 159 9.15 -5.95 -18.92
C ASP A 159 9.30 -4.43 -19.02
N ASN A 160 8.70 -3.84 -20.04
CA ASN A 160 8.74 -2.39 -20.25
C ASN A 160 7.83 -1.62 -19.28
N ALA A 161 6.94 -2.30 -18.56
CA ALA A 161 6.06 -1.73 -17.54
C ALA A 161 6.72 -1.68 -16.15
N ASP A 162 7.97 -2.16 -16.01
CA ASP A 162 8.71 -2.18 -14.75
C ASP A 162 9.38 -0.85 -14.46
N TYR A 163 8.56 0.20 -14.38
CA TYR A 163 8.99 1.54 -14.04
C TYR A 163 7.98 2.18 -13.11
N TYR A 164 8.46 3.08 -12.24
CA TYR A 164 7.57 3.79 -11.34
C TYR A 164 6.91 4.97 -12.08
N ASN A 165 5.60 4.85 -12.31
CA ASN A 165 4.88 5.71 -13.24
C ASN A 165 4.70 7.15 -12.71
N SER A 166 5.01 8.14 -13.55
CA SER A 166 4.95 9.57 -13.22
C SER A 166 3.91 10.35 -14.03
N GLU A 167 2.66 9.91 -14.25
CA GLU A 167 1.64 10.79 -14.85
C GLU A 167 0.20 10.48 -14.41
N ALA A 168 -0.67 11.47 -14.14
CA ALA A 168 -1.29 12.28 -15.20
C ALA A 168 -1.01 13.80 -15.19
N HIS A 169 -0.54 14.41 -14.09
CA HIS A 169 -0.22 15.85 -14.09
C HIS A 169 1.03 16.13 -13.24
N ILE A 170 2.21 15.95 -13.86
CA ILE A 170 3.52 16.51 -13.48
C ILE A 170 3.87 16.41 -11.98
N ASN A 171 4.33 15.23 -11.54
CA ASN A 171 5.32 15.18 -10.45
C ASN A 171 6.52 14.43 -10.99
N GLN A 172 7.46 15.20 -11.51
CA GLN A 172 8.79 14.70 -11.84
C GLN A 172 9.43 14.20 -10.53
N VAL A 173 10.02 13.00 -10.56
CA VAL A 173 10.71 12.46 -9.39
C VAL A 173 12.08 13.11 -9.31
N TYR A 174 12.38 13.73 -8.18
CA TYR A 174 13.69 14.30 -7.89
C TYR A 174 14.38 13.42 -6.85
N LEU A 175 15.56 12.92 -7.18
CA LEU A 175 16.37 12.11 -6.27
C LEU A 175 17.80 12.64 -6.20
N PRO A 176 18.53 12.36 -5.11
CA PRO A 176 19.93 12.74 -4.98
C PRO A 176 20.76 12.25 -6.16
N ALA A 177 21.58 13.15 -6.71
CA ALA A 177 22.70 12.78 -7.56
C ALA A 177 23.77 12.08 -6.70
N TYR A 178 24.33 10.98 -7.18
CA TYR A 178 25.45 10.29 -6.53
C TYR A 178 26.44 9.76 -7.58
N ASP A 179 27.70 9.62 -7.20
CA ASP A 179 28.79 9.06 -8.00
C ASP A 179 28.99 7.59 -7.63
N GLU A 180 28.65 6.67 -8.55
CA GLU A 180 28.75 5.22 -8.36
C GLU A 180 30.18 4.74 -7.99
N SER A 181 31.21 5.53 -8.30
CA SER A 181 32.60 5.18 -8.04
C SER A 181 33.13 5.65 -6.69
N LYS A 182 32.44 6.62 -6.06
CA LYS A 182 32.93 7.28 -4.84
C LYS A 182 31.98 7.21 -3.66
N ASP A 183 30.69 7.10 -3.95
CA ASP A 183 29.64 7.16 -2.95
C ASP A 183 29.12 5.77 -2.60
N GLU A 184 28.58 5.64 -1.38
CA GLU A 184 27.76 4.49 -1.03
C GLU A 184 26.52 4.42 -1.94
N PRO A 185 25.95 3.22 -2.20
CA PRO A 185 24.74 3.08 -3.00
C PRO A 185 23.62 4.00 -2.51
N LEU A 186 22.88 4.59 -3.45
CA LEU A 186 21.66 5.31 -3.11
C LEU A 186 20.57 4.29 -2.79
N TYR A 187 19.98 4.40 -1.59
CA TYR A 187 18.85 3.59 -1.19
C TYR A 187 17.56 4.40 -1.31
N LEU A 188 16.52 3.78 -1.86
CA LEU A 188 15.20 4.37 -2.03
C LEU A 188 14.17 3.61 -1.20
N GLY A 189 13.39 4.34 -0.42
CA GLY A 189 12.30 3.78 0.37
C GLY A 189 10.96 4.13 -0.23
N PHE A 190 10.16 3.11 -0.51
CA PHE A 190 8.73 3.21 -0.77
C PHE A 190 8.00 2.91 0.53
N PHE A 191 7.37 3.92 1.11
CA PHE A 191 6.69 3.82 2.40
C PHE A 191 5.19 3.62 2.22
N HIS A 192 4.58 3.10 3.27
CA HIS A 192 3.16 2.74 3.34
C HIS A 192 2.79 1.58 2.41
N THR A 193 3.68 0.58 2.35
CA THR A 193 3.54 -0.62 1.51
C THR A 193 2.97 -1.82 2.27
N GLY A 194 2.51 -1.63 3.52
CA GLY A 194 2.10 -2.75 4.39
C GLY A 194 0.74 -3.37 4.03
N ALA A 195 -0.07 -2.71 3.20
CA ALA A 195 -1.33 -3.25 2.69
C ALA A 195 -1.17 -3.77 1.25
N TYR A 196 -1.76 -4.95 1.00
CA TYR A 196 -1.86 -5.64 -0.30
C TYR A 196 -0.54 -6.11 -0.93
N GLN A 197 0.56 -5.34 -0.86
CA GLN A 197 1.75 -5.60 -1.68
C GLN A 197 2.32 -6.99 -1.47
N GLU A 198 2.49 -7.41 -0.22
CA GLU A 198 3.00 -8.75 0.11
C GLU A 198 2.04 -9.85 -0.36
N SER A 199 0.75 -9.71 -0.07
CA SER A 199 -0.26 -10.73 -0.43
C SER A 199 -0.42 -10.87 -1.95
N LEU A 200 -0.34 -9.77 -2.68
CA LEU A 200 -0.42 -9.74 -4.15
C LEU A 200 0.88 -10.18 -4.80
N SER A 201 2.02 -9.81 -4.22
CA SER A 201 3.33 -10.29 -4.66
C SER A 201 3.39 -11.81 -4.51
N GLY A 202 2.97 -12.34 -3.36
CA GLY A 202 3.00 -13.77 -3.03
C GLY A 202 4.41 -14.23 -2.66
N TYR A 203 4.90 -13.86 -1.47
CA TYR A 203 6.22 -14.29 -0.97
C TYR A 203 6.37 -15.82 -1.06
N GLY A 204 7.54 -16.28 -1.53
CA GLY A 204 7.81 -17.71 -1.76
C GLY A 204 7.13 -18.31 -2.99
N GLY A 205 6.39 -17.52 -3.78
CA GLY A 205 5.82 -17.92 -5.06
C GLY A 205 6.75 -17.69 -6.27
N LEU A 206 6.24 -17.94 -7.48
CA LEU A 206 6.91 -17.54 -8.71
C LEU A 206 6.70 -16.05 -8.98
N LYS A 207 7.74 -15.41 -9.52
CA LYS A 207 7.77 -13.97 -9.80
C LYS A 207 8.04 -13.72 -11.27
N HIS A 208 7.66 -12.55 -11.76
CA HIS A 208 8.02 -12.13 -13.11
C HIS A 208 9.55 -12.13 -13.26
N CYS A 209 10.04 -12.69 -14.37
CA CYS A 209 11.46 -12.95 -14.63
C CYS A 209 12.18 -13.86 -13.62
N LEU A 210 11.45 -14.61 -12.78
CA LEU A 210 12.05 -15.41 -11.69
C LEU A 210 12.97 -14.58 -10.78
N LEU A 211 12.64 -13.30 -10.60
CA LEU A 211 13.38 -12.42 -9.71
C LEU A 211 13.05 -12.74 -8.25
N PRO A 212 14.05 -13.00 -7.40
CA PRO A 212 13.82 -13.43 -6.03
C PRO A 212 13.02 -12.44 -5.21
N SER A 213 12.12 -12.96 -4.36
CA SER A 213 11.51 -12.17 -3.30
C SER A 213 12.60 -11.65 -2.35
N PRO A 214 12.60 -10.36 -2.01
CA PRO A 214 13.55 -9.81 -1.06
C PRO A 214 13.31 -10.39 0.35
N LYS A 215 14.33 -10.32 1.20
CA LYS A 215 14.17 -10.61 2.63
C LYS A 215 13.24 -9.60 3.31
N HIS A 216 12.52 -10.04 4.34
CA HIS A 216 11.69 -9.18 5.17
C HIS A 216 12.28 -9.07 6.57
N ILE A 217 12.49 -7.84 7.01
CA ILE A 217 13.04 -7.52 8.33
C ILE A 217 11.95 -6.83 9.14
N LEU A 218 11.70 -7.32 10.35
CA LEU A 218 10.86 -6.64 11.32
C LEU A 218 11.74 -5.82 12.24
N ILE A 219 11.42 -4.54 12.36
CA ILE A 219 12.11 -3.59 13.23
C ILE A 219 11.15 -3.23 14.36
N ASP A 220 11.56 -3.47 15.60
CA ASP A 220 10.84 -3.09 16.80
C ASP A 220 11.61 -2.01 17.57
N LYS A 221 10.88 -1.19 18.30
CA LYS A 221 11.43 -0.15 19.16
C LYS A 221 10.89 -0.35 20.57
N ASN A 222 11.79 -0.68 21.51
CA ASN A 222 11.39 -0.94 22.88
C ASN A 222 10.98 0.36 23.63
N TYR A 223 10.48 0.20 24.86
CA TYR A 223 10.04 1.32 25.70
C TYR A 223 11.15 2.36 25.99
N TYR A 224 12.43 1.95 25.97
CA TYR A 224 13.58 2.83 26.17
C TYR A 224 14.03 3.53 24.88
N GLY A 225 13.40 3.20 23.76
CA GLY A 225 13.68 3.75 22.44
C GLY A 225 14.83 3.08 21.70
N GLU A 226 15.29 1.93 22.18
CA GLU A 226 16.29 1.11 21.50
C GLU A 226 15.63 0.27 20.41
N PHE A 227 16.30 0.16 19.27
CA PHE A 227 15.82 -0.62 18.14
C PHE A 227 16.38 -2.04 18.18
N THR A 228 15.53 -3.00 17.86
CA THR A 228 15.92 -4.39 17.62
C THR A 228 15.31 -4.84 16.30
N ASP A 229 16.07 -5.57 15.50
CA ASP A 229 15.61 -6.12 14.23
C ASP A 229 15.80 -7.64 14.17
N TRP A 230 14.92 -8.30 13.44
CA TRP A 230 15.09 -9.71 13.09
C TRP A 230 14.49 -10.00 11.72
N GLU A 231 15.09 -10.98 11.06
CA GLU A 231 14.62 -11.44 9.77
C GLU A 231 13.44 -12.39 9.96
N VAL A 232 12.31 -12.05 9.35
CA VAL A 232 11.08 -12.86 9.40
C VAL A 232 11.03 -13.79 8.20
N PHE A 233 11.49 -13.32 7.05
CA PHE A 233 11.51 -14.05 5.80
C PHE A 233 12.86 -13.86 5.11
N GLN A 234 13.48 -14.97 4.72
CA GLN A 234 14.75 -14.99 4.00
C GLN A 234 14.58 -14.47 2.58
N GLU A 235 15.68 -14.06 1.95
CA GLU A 235 15.65 -13.84 0.51
C GLU A 235 15.37 -15.17 -0.21
N GLN A 236 14.47 -15.15 -1.20
CA GLN A 236 14.10 -16.36 -1.93
C GLN A 236 15.28 -16.82 -2.79
N ASP A 237 15.69 -18.08 -2.62
CA ASP A 237 16.75 -18.65 -3.44
C ASP A 237 16.24 -19.14 -4.82
N VAL A 238 17.18 -19.23 -5.78
CA VAL A 238 16.90 -19.69 -7.15
C VAL A 238 16.38 -21.13 -7.15
N ASP A 239 16.95 -22.00 -6.31
CA ASP A 239 16.54 -23.40 -6.23
C ASP A 239 15.08 -23.53 -5.79
N SER A 240 14.59 -22.64 -4.92
CA SER A 240 13.22 -22.58 -4.45
C SER A 240 12.28 -22.26 -5.60
N MET A 241 12.67 -21.38 -6.52
CA MET A 241 11.86 -21.11 -7.71
C MET A 241 11.84 -22.29 -8.67
N LEU A 242 13.01 -22.91 -8.91
CA LEU A 242 13.11 -24.09 -9.76
C LEU A 242 12.32 -25.27 -9.18
N ARG A 243 12.29 -25.44 -7.87
CA ARG A 243 11.42 -26.41 -7.17
C ARG A 243 9.95 -26.17 -7.44
N ILE A 244 9.47 -24.92 -7.37
CA ILE A 244 8.07 -24.58 -7.65
C ILE A 244 7.72 -24.86 -9.11
N LEU A 245 8.67 -24.65 -10.03
CA LEU A 245 8.53 -25.01 -11.44
C LEU A 245 8.61 -26.54 -11.71
N GLY A 246 8.94 -27.33 -10.69
CA GLY A 246 9.01 -28.79 -10.78
C GLY A 246 10.33 -29.34 -11.32
N TYR A 247 11.42 -28.55 -11.34
CA TYR A 247 12.73 -29.04 -11.80
C TYR A 247 13.34 -30.10 -10.87
N ASP A 248 12.98 -30.09 -9.58
CA ASP A 248 13.36 -31.14 -8.61
C ASP A 248 12.35 -32.29 -8.56
N SER A 249 11.39 -32.35 -9.51
CA SER A 249 10.39 -33.41 -9.53
C SER A 249 11.06 -34.76 -9.83
N PRO A 250 10.75 -35.83 -9.08
CA PRO A 250 11.17 -37.18 -9.45
C PRO A 250 10.56 -37.66 -10.78
N TYR A 251 9.67 -36.87 -11.39
CA TYR A 251 9.08 -37.07 -12.70
C TYR A 251 9.61 -36.10 -13.77
N ALA A 252 10.54 -35.20 -13.44
CA ALA A 252 11.25 -34.39 -14.42
C ALA A 252 12.28 -35.31 -15.11
N SER A 253 12.00 -35.64 -16.37
CA SER A 253 12.83 -36.52 -17.22
C SER A 253 14.16 -35.90 -17.61
#